data_AF-A0A7V5RLE5-F1
#
_entry.id   AF-A0A7V5RLE5-F1
#
_cell.length_a   1.000
_cell.length_b   1.000
_cell.length_c   1.000
_cell.angle_alpha   90.00
_cell.angle_beta   90.00
_cell.angle_gamma   90.00
#
_symmetry.space_group_name_H-M   'P 1'
#
loop_
_entity.id
_entity.type
_entity.pdbx_description
1 polymer ?
#
loop_
_entity_poly.entity_id
_entity_poly.type
_entity_poly.pdbx_seq_one_letter_code
_entity_poly.pdbx_strand_id
1 'polypeptide(L)'
;MKKEKSTTGDPFLITVASAEHVRYAEELSKLIEQSAKARQIGIAKREPEYIAEKMRQGKAVIALHESGDVAGFSYIETWSHNKYVANSGLIVAPKFRNMHLGRRIKEAIFELSRKTFPDAKIFSITTSHAVMKMNTDLNFKPVPFSELTDDEEFWDGCRTCKNYDILTKNNRKYCVCTGLLYDPAQEKKKPLIARDNRTVVLAFSGGLDTSYCAIYLAQELGLDVHSVVVDTGGFSEQDLKEIEERARLLGVKKHVVLDEQKAFYDRCIKYLVFGNVLKNNTYPLSVSSERIFQALAIANYARDVNAGYIAHGSTGAGNDQIRFDMAFSILAPEVEILTPIRDQALSRNEEIEYLRRHGIELDWEQAMYSINKGIWGTSVGGRETLNSYEYLP
;
A
#
# COMPACT_ATOMS: atom_id res chain seq x y z
N MET A 1 -3.36 -33.71 -29.88
CA MET A 1 -2.13 -33.14 -29.30
C MET A 1 -2.29 -33.06 -27.79
N LYS A 2 -1.27 -33.51 -27.05
CA LYS A 2 -1.32 -33.77 -25.59
C LYS A 2 -1.62 -32.49 -24.80
N LYS A 3 -2.61 -32.54 -23.90
CA LYS A 3 -2.83 -31.54 -22.86
C LYS A 3 -1.65 -31.58 -21.89
N GLU A 4 -0.91 -30.49 -21.80
CA GLU A 4 0.01 -30.25 -20.69
C GLU A 4 -0.82 -30.21 -19.40
N LYS A 5 -0.57 -31.16 -18.50
CA LYS A 5 -1.10 -31.11 -17.14
C LYS A 5 -0.33 -30.03 -16.38
N SER A 6 -1.05 -29.06 -15.83
CA SER A 6 -0.56 -28.10 -14.84
C SER A 6 0.19 -28.84 -13.73
N THR A 7 1.47 -28.52 -13.54
CA THR A 7 2.36 -29.11 -12.53
C THR A 7 2.26 -28.42 -11.16
N THR A 8 1.14 -27.78 -10.86
CA THR A 8 0.85 -27.17 -9.56
C THR A 8 -0.60 -27.46 -9.21
N GLY A 9 -0.92 -27.82 -7.96
CA GLY A 9 -2.28 -28.10 -7.46
C GLY A 9 -3.25 -26.90 -7.46
N ASP A 10 -3.05 -25.98 -8.40
CA ASP A 10 -3.88 -24.83 -8.68
C ASP A 10 -4.94 -25.22 -9.73
N PRO A 11 -6.24 -25.18 -9.36
CA PRO A 11 -7.30 -25.62 -10.25
C PRO A 11 -7.64 -24.61 -11.35
N PHE A 12 -6.91 -23.47 -11.41
CA PHE A 12 -7.18 -22.40 -12.37
C PHE A 12 -6.07 -22.24 -13.41
N LEU A 13 -6.46 -22.23 -14.68
CA LEU A 13 -5.63 -21.84 -15.81
C LEU A 13 -5.94 -20.39 -16.20
N ILE A 14 -4.99 -19.48 -16.02
CA ILE A 14 -5.09 -18.08 -16.45
C ILE A 14 -4.24 -17.91 -17.71
N THR A 15 -4.85 -17.47 -18.80
CA THR A 15 -4.16 -17.33 -20.09
C THR A 15 -4.68 -16.15 -20.88
N VAL A 16 -3.89 -15.71 -21.87
CA VAL A 16 -4.35 -14.76 -22.88
C VAL A 16 -5.44 -15.44 -23.71
N ALA A 17 -6.62 -14.83 -23.74
CA ALA A 17 -7.75 -15.34 -24.50
C ALA A 17 -7.47 -15.25 -26.01
N SER A 18 -8.08 -16.16 -26.76
CA SER A 18 -7.87 -16.36 -28.20
C SER A 18 -9.20 -16.72 -28.86
N ALA A 19 -9.19 -16.97 -30.18
CA ALA A 19 -10.39 -17.39 -30.92
C ALA A 19 -11.07 -18.64 -30.33
N GLU A 20 -10.31 -19.56 -29.71
CA GLU A 20 -10.87 -20.77 -29.07
C GLU A 20 -11.75 -20.45 -27.85
N HIS A 21 -11.52 -19.30 -27.24
CA HIS A 21 -12.23 -18.86 -26.03
C HIS A 21 -13.53 -18.11 -26.34
N VAL A 22 -13.79 -17.77 -27.61
CA VAL A 22 -14.99 -17.02 -28.04
C VAL A 22 -16.29 -17.70 -27.63
N ARG A 23 -16.30 -19.03 -27.50
CA ARG A 23 -17.45 -19.81 -27.00
C ARG A 23 -17.92 -19.38 -25.60
N TYR A 24 -17.08 -18.73 -24.81
CA TYR A 24 -17.40 -18.22 -23.47
C TYR A 24 -17.95 -16.79 -23.46
N ALA A 25 -18.01 -16.11 -24.61
CA ALA A 25 -18.36 -14.69 -24.67
C ALA A 25 -19.79 -14.39 -24.18
N GLU A 26 -20.76 -15.26 -24.47
CA GLU A 26 -22.13 -15.10 -23.96
C GLU A 26 -22.21 -15.23 -22.44
N GLU A 27 -21.51 -16.22 -21.88
CA GLU A 27 -21.45 -16.45 -20.44
C GLU A 27 -20.79 -15.26 -19.73
N LEU A 28 -19.68 -14.75 -20.28
CA LEU A 28 -18.97 -13.60 -19.76
C LEU A 28 -19.78 -12.31 -19.81
N SER A 29 -20.51 -12.08 -20.91
CA SER A 29 -21.45 -10.95 -21.03
C SER A 29 -22.46 -10.97 -19.89
N LYS A 30 -23.09 -12.13 -19.63
CA LYS A 30 -24.06 -12.30 -18.54
C LYS A 30 -23.41 -12.08 -17.18
N LEU A 31 -22.19 -12.60 -16.97
CA LEU A 31 -21.46 -12.49 -15.72
C LEU A 31 -21.06 -11.04 -15.40
N ILE A 32 -20.62 -10.28 -16.40
CA ILE A 32 -20.32 -8.84 -16.28
C ILE A 32 -21.58 -8.06 -15.90
N GLU A 33 -22.70 -8.33 -16.58
CA GLU A 33 -23.99 -7.67 -16.30
C GLU A 33 -24.48 -7.94 -14.88
N GLN A 34 -24.44 -9.21 -14.43
CA GLN A 34 -24.82 -9.59 -13.07
C GLN A 34 -23.92 -8.91 -12.02
N SER A 35 -22.61 -8.85 -12.26
CA SER A 35 -21.68 -8.18 -11.35
C SER A 35 -21.90 -6.67 -11.28
N ALA A 36 -22.31 -6.02 -12.38
CA ALA A 36 -22.63 -4.60 -12.41
C ALA A 36 -23.92 -4.30 -11.63
N LYS A 37 -24.98 -5.08 -11.86
CA LYS A 37 -26.26 -4.97 -11.13
C LYS A 37 -26.07 -5.13 -9.62
N ALA A 38 -25.31 -6.14 -9.18
CA ALA A 38 -25.03 -6.37 -7.76
C ALA A 38 -24.32 -5.20 -7.06
N ARG A 39 -23.52 -4.43 -7.81
CA ARG A 39 -22.78 -3.27 -7.29
C ARG A 39 -23.55 -1.95 -7.41
N GLN A 40 -24.75 -1.96 -7.99
CA GLN A 40 -25.54 -0.76 -8.32
C GLN A 40 -24.73 0.32 -9.08
N ILE A 41 -23.77 -0.12 -9.89
CA ILE A 41 -22.97 0.73 -10.76
C ILE A 41 -23.45 0.48 -12.18
N GLY A 42 -23.82 1.55 -12.88
CA GLY A 42 -24.18 1.48 -14.28
C GLY A 42 -22.93 1.24 -15.11
N ILE A 43 -22.64 -0.04 -15.37
CA ILE A 43 -21.69 -0.43 -16.40
C ILE A 43 -22.56 -0.95 -17.54
N ALA A 44 -22.44 -0.32 -18.72
CA ALA A 44 -23.15 -0.77 -19.90
C ALA A 44 -22.85 -2.25 -20.18
N LYS A 45 -23.91 -3.04 -20.40
CA LYS A 45 -23.84 -4.43 -20.85
C LYS A 45 -22.81 -4.52 -21.99
N ARG A 46 -21.89 -5.47 -21.89
CA ARG A 46 -20.90 -5.73 -22.94
C ARG A 46 -21.45 -6.81 -23.84
N GLU A 47 -21.77 -6.45 -25.08
CA GLU A 47 -22.32 -7.43 -26.02
C GLU A 47 -21.34 -8.58 -26.23
N PRO A 48 -21.81 -9.83 -26.37
CA PRO A 48 -20.96 -11.00 -26.56
C PRO A 48 -19.95 -10.83 -27.70
N GLU A 49 -20.35 -10.23 -28.82
CA GLU A 49 -19.46 -10.01 -29.96
C GLU A 49 -18.32 -9.03 -29.63
N TYR A 50 -18.58 -8.01 -28.80
CA TYR A 50 -17.55 -7.10 -28.33
C TYR A 50 -16.50 -7.84 -27.47
N ILE A 51 -16.95 -8.74 -26.59
CA ILE A 51 -16.07 -9.59 -25.78
C ILE A 51 -15.26 -10.55 -26.67
N ALA A 52 -15.93 -11.21 -27.63
CA ALA A 52 -15.32 -12.12 -28.57
C ALA A 52 -14.22 -11.45 -29.38
N GLU A 53 -14.46 -10.22 -29.83
CA GLU A 53 -13.49 -9.46 -30.61
C GLU A 53 -12.22 -9.15 -29.79
N LYS A 54 -12.35 -8.79 -28.51
CA LYS A 54 -11.18 -8.61 -27.62
C LYS A 54 -10.36 -9.90 -27.46
N MET A 55 -11.02 -11.06 -27.43
CA MET A 55 -10.34 -12.35 -27.38
C MET A 55 -9.60 -12.65 -28.69
N ARG A 56 -10.23 -12.43 -29.85
CA ARG A 56 -9.60 -12.64 -31.17
C ARG A 56 -8.38 -11.74 -31.37
N GLN A 57 -8.44 -10.51 -30.87
CA GLN A 57 -7.34 -9.55 -30.90
C GLN A 57 -6.19 -9.87 -29.92
N GLY A 58 -6.33 -10.89 -29.07
CA GLY A 58 -5.35 -11.18 -28.01
C GLY A 58 -5.27 -10.09 -26.94
N LYS A 59 -6.36 -9.30 -26.78
CA LYS A 59 -6.47 -8.18 -25.83
C LYS A 59 -7.29 -8.55 -24.60
N ALA A 60 -7.36 -9.83 -24.25
CA ALA A 60 -8.11 -10.29 -23.08
C ALA A 60 -7.38 -11.42 -22.35
N VAL A 61 -7.66 -11.54 -21.06
CA VAL A 61 -7.22 -12.63 -20.20
C VAL A 61 -8.47 -13.35 -19.70
N ILE A 62 -8.44 -14.67 -19.77
CA ILE A 62 -9.50 -15.54 -19.27
C ILE A 62 -8.91 -16.52 -18.26
N ALA A 63 -9.64 -16.74 -17.16
CA ALA A 63 -9.36 -17.77 -16.19
C ALA A 63 -10.38 -18.89 -16.34
N LEU A 64 -9.92 -20.13 -16.50
CA LEU A 64 -10.74 -21.33 -16.58
C LEU A 64 -10.43 -22.25 -15.40
N HIS A 65 -11.46 -22.84 -14.81
CA HIS A 65 -11.30 -23.92 -13.84
C HIS A 65 -11.00 -25.24 -14.56
N GLU A 66 -10.37 -26.20 -13.90
CA GLU A 66 -10.08 -27.54 -14.44
C GLU A 66 -11.33 -28.30 -14.94
N SER A 67 -12.51 -27.95 -14.41
CA SER A 67 -13.82 -28.44 -14.88
C SER A 67 -14.23 -27.90 -16.26
N GLY A 68 -13.51 -26.91 -16.79
CA GLY A 68 -13.83 -26.21 -18.05
C GLY A 68 -14.73 -24.98 -17.87
N ASP A 69 -15.13 -24.68 -16.63
CA ASP A 69 -15.94 -23.51 -16.27
C ASP A 69 -15.17 -22.20 -16.38
N VAL A 70 -15.85 -21.13 -16.77
CA VAL A 70 -15.29 -19.78 -16.72
C VAL A 70 -15.16 -19.34 -15.27
N ALA A 71 -13.94 -19.05 -14.86
CA ALA A 71 -13.62 -18.61 -13.50
C ALA A 71 -13.46 -17.09 -13.37
N GLY A 72 -12.98 -16.42 -14.42
CA GLY A 72 -12.86 -14.98 -14.45
C GLY A 72 -12.35 -14.44 -15.78
N PHE A 73 -12.35 -13.11 -15.90
CA PHE A 73 -12.02 -12.43 -17.15
C PHE A 73 -11.59 -10.99 -16.91
N SER A 74 -10.79 -10.46 -17.83
CA SER A 74 -10.50 -9.03 -17.96
C SER A 74 -10.03 -8.75 -19.39
N TYR A 75 -10.21 -7.53 -19.89
CA TYR A 75 -9.75 -7.15 -21.22
C TYR A 75 -9.12 -5.76 -21.26
N ILE A 76 -8.37 -5.51 -22.32
CA ILE A 76 -7.66 -4.25 -22.58
C ILE A 76 -8.52 -3.36 -23.47
N GLU A 77 -8.63 -2.11 -23.06
CA GLU A 77 -9.22 -1.04 -23.85
C GLU A 77 -8.21 0.08 -24.04
N THR A 78 -8.19 0.67 -25.23
CA THR A 78 -7.18 1.63 -25.66
C THR A 78 -7.86 2.95 -25.98
N TRP A 79 -7.25 4.04 -25.53
CA TRP A 79 -7.80 5.39 -25.58
C TRP A 79 -6.72 6.38 -26.05
N SER A 80 -7.16 7.49 -26.63
CA SER A 80 -6.33 8.59 -27.14
C SER A 80 -5.15 8.09 -27.99
N HIS A 81 -5.43 7.33 -29.05
CA HIS A 81 -4.43 6.74 -29.96
C HIS A 81 -3.38 5.86 -29.25
N ASN A 82 -3.82 4.97 -28.36
CA ASN A 82 -2.97 4.09 -27.53
C ASN A 82 -2.09 4.81 -26.49
N LYS A 83 -2.30 6.11 -26.25
CA LYS A 83 -1.62 6.82 -25.16
C LYS A 83 -2.08 6.32 -23.79
N TYR A 84 -3.35 5.93 -23.69
CA TYR A 84 -3.95 5.42 -22.47
C TYR A 84 -4.52 4.02 -22.68
N VAL A 85 -4.38 3.18 -21.65
CA VAL A 85 -4.91 1.82 -21.60
C VAL A 85 -5.74 1.63 -20.34
N ALA A 86 -6.90 1.00 -20.46
CA ALA A 86 -7.72 0.59 -19.33
C ALA A 86 -7.83 -0.94 -19.26
N ASN A 87 -7.58 -1.49 -18.07
CA ASN A 87 -7.81 -2.92 -17.79
C ASN A 87 -9.25 -3.10 -17.31
N SER A 88 -10.14 -3.22 -18.28
CA SER A 88 -11.59 -3.25 -18.12
C SER A 88 -12.12 -4.65 -17.84
N GLY A 89 -13.33 -4.70 -17.29
CA GLY A 89 -14.10 -5.95 -17.20
C GLY A 89 -13.57 -6.99 -16.21
N LEU A 90 -12.75 -6.59 -15.21
CA LEU A 90 -12.29 -7.51 -14.17
C LEU A 90 -13.48 -8.12 -13.41
N ILE A 91 -13.68 -9.42 -13.62
CA ILE A 91 -14.75 -10.21 -13.03
C ILE A 91 -14.23 -11.57 -12.58
N VAL A 92 -14.79 -12.06 -11.48
CA VAL A 92 -14.60 -13.42 -10.97
C VAL A 92 -15.98 -14.02 -10.74
N ALA A 93 -16.20 -15.22 -11.29
CA ALA A 93 -17.46 -15.93 -11.15
C ALA A 93 -17.77 -16.14 -9.66
N PRO A 94 -19.03 -15.97 -9.20
CA PRO A 94 -19.39 -16.03 -7.78
C PRO A 94 -18.85 -17.27 -7.05
N LYS A 95 -18.88 -18.43 -7.71
CA LYS A 95 -18.41 -19.71 -7.17
C LYS A 95 -16.90 -19.77 -6.86
N PHE A 96 -16.09 -18.87 -7.44
CA PHE A 96 -14.63 -18.84 -7.27
C PHE A 96 -14.13 -17.56 -6.59
N ARG A 97 -15.03 -16.78 -5.98
CA ARG A 97 -14.63 -15.62 -5.18
C ARG A 97 -13.89 -16.10 -3.91
N ASN A 98 -13.06 -15.22 -3.35
CA ASN A 98 -12.21 -15.48 -2.18
C ASN A 98 -11.08 -16.51 -2.37
N MET A 99 -10.81 -16.96 -3.59
CA MET A 99 -9.67 -17.83 -3.92
C MET A 99 -8.48 -17.05 -4.50
N HIS A 100 -8.34 -15.76 -4.17
CA HIS A 100 -7.34 -14.81 -4.70
C HIS A 100 -7.28 -14.65 -6.23
N LEU A 101 -8.21 -15.26 -6.97
CA LEU A 101 -8.20 -15.30 -8.44
C LEU A 101 -8.28 -13.91 -9.08
N GLY A 102 -9.00 -12.96 -8.47
CA GLY A 102 -9.11 -11.59 -8.98
C GLY A 102 -7.77 -10.85 -9.06
N ARG A 103 -6.89 -11.09 -8.08
CA ARG A 103 -5.52 -10.52 -8.07
C ARG A 103 -4.70 -11.08 -9.21
N ARG A 104 -4.73 -12.41 -9.38
CA ARG A 104 -3.98 -13.11 -10.44
C ARG A 104 -4.42 -12.70 -11.84
N ILE A 105 -5.73 -12.54 -12.07
CA ILE A 105 -6.25 -12.03 -13.35
C ILE A 105 -5.79 -10.58 -13.58
N LYS A 106 -5.79 -9.76 -12.53
CA LYS A 106 -5.38 -8.35 -12.59
C LYS A 106 -3.87 -8.20 -12.89
N GLU A 107 -3.04 -9.05 -12.32
CA GLU A 107 -1.61 -9.15 -12.62
C GLU A 107 -1.40 -9.57 -14.09
N ALA A 108 -2.04 -10.66 -14.53
CA ALA A 108 -1.91 -11.15 -15.91
C ALA A 108 -2.37 -10.12 -16.98
N ILE A 109 -3.49 -9.42 -16.77
CA ILE A 109 -3.95 -8.39 -17.72
C ILE A 109 -3.06 -7.14 -17.70
N PHE A 110 -2.46 -6.83 -16.55
CA PHE A 110 -1.48 -5.74 -16.44
C PHE A 110 -0.20 -6.08 -17.21
N GLU A 111 0.34 -7.28 -17.04
CA GLU A 111 1.50 -7.76 -17.81
C GLU A 111 1.22 -7.77 -19.32
N LEU A 112 0.05 -8.26 -19.74
CA LEU A 112 -0.38 -8.21 -21.13
C LEU A 112 -0.43 -6.77 -21.66
N SER A 113 -0.93 -5.83 -20.86
CA SER A 113 -0.98 -4.42 -21.21
C SER A 113 0.41 -3.79 -21.33
N ARG A 114 1.32 -4.09 -20.40
CA ARG A 114 2.71 -3.63 -20.45
C ARG A 114 3.46 -4.21 -21.65
N LYS A 115 3.20 -5.46 -22.01
CA LYS A 115 3.81 -6.11 -23.19
C LYS A 115 3.27 -5.55 -24.51
N THR A 116 1.96 -5.31 -24.58
CA THR A 116 1.29 -4.86 -25.82
C THR A 116 1.45 -3.35 -26.04
N PHE A 117 1.47 -2.57 -24.97
CA PHE A 117 1.53 -1.11 -24.97
C PHE A 117 2.58 -0.59 -23.98
N PRO A 118 3.89 -0.78 -24.27
CA PRO A 118 4.97 -0.53 -23.33
C PRO A 118 5.12 0.94 -22.91
N ASP A 119 4.69 1.89 -23.73
CA ASP A 119 4.80 3.32 -23.42
C ASP A 119 3.46 3.96 -23.01
N ALA A 120 2.36 3.20 -23.07
CA ALA A 120 1.04 3.71 -22.69
C ALA A 120 0.91 3.83 -21.17
N LYS A 121 0.20 4.88 -20.72
CA LYS A 121 -0.23 4.97 -19.33
C LYS A 121 -1.40 4.03 -19.10
N ILE A 122 -1.39 3.26 -18.03
CA ILE A 122 -2.48 2.35 -17.70
C ILE A 122 -3.30 2.97 -16.59
N PHE A 123 -4.61 3.10 -16.76
CA PHE A 123 -5.47 3.70 -15.75
C PHE A 123 -6.59 2.77 -15.30
N SER A 124 -7.13 3.08 -14.13
CA SER A 124 -8.23 2.36 -13.52
C SER A 124 -9.11 3.34 -12.73
N ILE A 125 -10.42 3.20 -12.88
CA ILE A 125 -11.40 3.94 -12.09
C ILE A 125 -12.21 2.92 -11.29
N THR A 126 -12.29 3.09 -9.97
CA THR A 126 -12.97 2.12 -9.10
C THR A 126 -13.49 2.75 -7.81
N THR A 127 -14.58 2.19 -7.28
CA THR A 127 -15.03 2.42 -5.89
C THR A 127 -14.67 1.25 -4.97
N SER A 128 -14.15 0.15 -5.52
CA SER A 128 -13.86 -1.06 -4.77
C SER A 128 -12.49 -0.98 -4.10
N HIS A 129 -12.47 -1.06 -2.76
CA HIS A 129 -11.25 -1.14 -1.97
C HIS A 129 -10.33 -2.29 -2.40
N ALA A 130 -10.90 -3.46 -2.74
CA ALA A 130 -10.11 -4.59 -3.22
C ALA A 130 -9.37 -4.27 -4.53
N VAL A 131 -10.03 -3.59 -5.47
CA VAL A 131 -9.39 -3.17 -6.75
C VAL A 131 -8.39 -2.05 -6.53
N MET A 132 -8.67 -1.12 -5.61
CA MET A 132 -7.70 -0.08 -5.22
C MET A 132 -6.42 -0.71 -4.68
N LYS A 133 -6.52 -1.67 -3.74
CA LYS A 133 -5.36 -2.40 -3.20
C LYS A 133 -4.57 -3.10 -4.31
N MET A 134 -5.25 -3.85 -5.19
CA MET A 134 -4.58 -4.53 -6.32
C MET A 134 -3.86 -3.56 -7.26
N ASN A 135 -4.44 -2.38 -7.51
CA ASN A 135 -3.80 -1.35 -8.34
C ASN A 135 -2.58 -0.74 -7.61
N THR A 136 -2.69 -0.46 -6.31
CA THR A 136 -1.57 0.06 -5.51
C THR A 136 -0.40 -0.92 -5.48
N ASP A 137 -0.67 -2.22 -5.33
CA ASP A 137 0.34 -3.29 -5.38
C ASP A 137 1.07 -3.33 -6.74
N LEU A 138 0.40 -2.89 -7.82
CA LEU A 138 0.95 -2.74 -9.18
C LEU A 138 1.52 -1.33 -9.44
N ASN A 139 1.79 -0.57 -8.39
CA ASN A 139 2.34 0.79 -8.40
C ASN A 139 1.49 1.84 -9.14
N PHE A 140 0.18 1.64 -9.26
CA PHE A 140 -0.72 2.71 -9.67
C PHE A 140 -0.80 3.77 -8.58
N LYS A 141 -0.79 5.04 -8.96
CA LYS A 141 -0.93 6.18 -8.04
C LYS A 141 -2.30 6.84 -8.19
N PRO A 142 -2.92 7.33 -7.10
CA PRO A 142 -4.14 8.11 -7.19
C PRO A 142 -3.90 9.39 -8.00
N VAL A 143 -4.79 9.69 -8.94
CA VAL A 143 -4.73 10.91 -9.76
C VAL A 143 -6.14 11.51 -9.94
N PRO A 144 -6.25 12.84 -10.15
CA PRO A 144 -7.51 13.43 -10.60
C PRO A 144 -7.89 12.90 -11.99
N PHE A 145 -9.18 12.92 -12.32
CA PHE A 145 -9.66 12.39 -13.60
C PHE A 145 -9.16 13.19 -14.81
N SER A 146 -8.74 14.44 -14.61
CA SER A 146 -8.10 15.27 -15.62
C SER A 146 -6.77 14.72 -16.13
N GLU A 147 -6.16 13.76 -15.43
CA GLU A 147 -4.92 13.09 -15.89
C GLU A 147 -5.17 11.79 -16.67
N LEU A 148 -6.44 11.36 -16.76
CA LEU A 148 -6.87 10.18 -17.50
C LEU A 148 -7.17 10.54 -18.98
N THR A 149 -7.91 9.67 -19.69
CA THR A 149 -8.36 9.96 -21.05
C THR A 149 -9.41 11.08 -21.08
N ASP A 150 -9.35 11.92 -22.10
CA ASP A 150 -10.34 12.94 -22.46
C ASP A 150 -11.40 12.43 -23.46
N ASP A 151 -11.26 11.19 -23.94
CA ASP A 151 -12.17 10.59 -24.93
C ASP A 151 -13.61 10.53 -24.40
N GLU A 152 -14.55 11.14 -25.12
CA GLU A 152 -15.96 11.18 -24.72
C GLU A 152 -16.58 9.79 -24.63
N GLU A 153 -16.22 8.88 -25.52
CA GLU A 153 -16.73 7.50 -25.56
C GLU A 153 -16.42 6.73 -24.27
N PHE A 154 -15.27 7.00 -23.64
CA PHE A 154 -14.95 6.42 -22.33
C PHE A 154 -15.92 6.92 -21.25
N TRP A 155 -16.13 8.24 -21.20
CA TRP A 155 -16.99 8.88 -20.20
C TRP A 155 -18.48 8.60 -20.41
N ASP A 156 -18.89 8.32 -21.65
CA ASP A 156 -20.24 7.87 -21.99
C ASP A 156 -20.59 6.55 -21.33
N GLY A 157 -19.59 5.70 -21.07
CA GLY A 157 -19.75 4.48 -20.27
C GLY A 157 -20.28 4.73 -18.86
N CYS A 158 -20.08 5.94 -18.32
CA CYS A 158 -20.55 6.33 -16.99
C CYS A 158 -22.00 6.86 -16.98
N ARG A 159 -22.65 7.13 -18.13
CA ARG A 159 -24.00 7.74 -18.23
C ARG A 159 -25.07 6.96 -17.48
N THR A 160 -24.93 5.65 -17.42
CA THR A 160 -25.90 4.77 -16.75
C THR A 160 -25.67 4.64 -15.24
N CYS A 161 -24.59 5.22 -14.72
CA CYS A 161 -24.26 5.15 -13.30
C CYS A 161 -25.10 6.13 -12.48
N LYS A 162 -25.56 5.70 -11.30
CA LYS A 162 -26.32 6.55 -10.36
C LYS A 162 -25.57 7.82 -9.91
N ASN A 163 -24.24 7.83 -10.03
CA ASN A 163 -23.37 8.95 -9.67
C ASN A 163 -22.97 9.82 -10.88
N TYR A 164 -23.59 9.63 -12.05
CA TYR A 164 -23.22 10.36 -13.27
C TYR A 164 -23.43 11.87 -13.14
N ASP A 165 -24.41 12.30 -12.33
CA ASP A 165 -24.65 13.70 -12.04
C ASP A 165 -23.47 14.33 -11.27
N ILE A 166 -22.83 13.58 -10.36
CA ILE A 166 -21.63 14.03 -9.63
C ILE A 166 -20.48 14.24 -10.62
N LEU A 167 -20.25 13.29 -11.53
CA LEU A 167 -19.21 13.40 -12.55
C LEU A 167 -19.41 14.64 -13.44
N THR A 168 -20.64 14.88 -13.89
CA THR A 168 -20.96 16.00 -14.80
C THR A 168 -20.91 17.35 -14.09
N LYS A 169 -21.46 17.47 -12.88
CA LYS A 169 -21.37 18.71 -12.05
C LYS A 169 -19.92 19.13 -11.78
N ASN A 170 -19.01 18.16 -11.68
CA ASN A 170 -17.60 18.41 -11.43
C ASN A 170 -16.78 18.53 -12.73
N ASN A 171 -17.41 18.67 -13.90
CA ASN A 171 -16.73 18.77 -15.20
C ASN A 171 -15.72 17.64 -15.42
N ARG A 172 -16.10 16.41 -15.06
CA ARG A 172 -15.26 15.20 -15.16
C ARG A 172 -13.94 15.27 -14.37
N LYS A 173 -13.78 16.19 -13.40
CA LYS A 173 -12.54 16.28 -12.60
C LYS A 173 -12.47 15.26 -11.46
N TYR A 174 -13.62 14.96 -10.85
CA TYR A 174 -13.74 14.01 -9.75
C TYR A 174 -15.14 13.37 -9.72
N CYS A 175 -15.22 12.19 -9.15
CA CYS A 175 -16.45 11.45 -8.90
C CYS A 175 -16.30 10.66 -7.59
N VAL A 176 -17.31 9.86 -7.23
CA VAL A 176 -17.22 8.91 -6.11
C VAL A 176 -16.15 7.84 -6.35
N CYS A 177 -15.82 7.56 -7.61
CA CYS A 177 -14.75 6.62 -7.94
C CYS A 177 -13.36 7.28 -7.78
N THR A 178 -12.39 6.47 -7.35
CA THR A 178 -10.98 6.85 -7.30
C THR A 178 -10.32 6.59 -8.66
N GLY A 179 -9.65 7.60 -9.20
CA GLY A 179 -8.82 7.50 -10.40
C GLY A 179 -7.41 7.06 -10.01
N LEU A 180 -6.91 6.03 -10.68
CA LEU A 180 -5.59 5.45 -10.43
C LEU A 180 -4.85 5.36 -11.76
N LEU A 181 -3.59 5.78 -11.80
CA LEU A 181 -2.77 5.84 -12.99
C LEU A 181 -1.41 5.18 -12.74
N TYR A 182 -1.02 4.29 -13.62
CA TYR A 182 0.32 3.79 -13.77
C TYR A 182 0.97 4.50 -14.97
N ASP A 183 2.05 5.22 -14.72
CA ASP A 183 2.81 5.94 -15.75
C ASP A 183 4.19 5.27 -15.93
N PRO A 184 4.43 4.59 -17.06
CA PRO A 184 5.72 3.93 -17.30
C PRO A 184 6.88 4.90 -17.41
N ALA A 185 6.63 6.18 -17.75
CA ALA A 185 7.67 7.20 -17.75
C ALA A 185 8.06 7.61 -16.33
N GLN A 186 7.15 7.53 -15.34
CA GLN A 186 7.47 7.76 -13.94
C GLN A 186 8.29 6.62 -13.33
N GLU A 187 8.08 5.37 -13.79
CA GLU A 187 8.98 4.25 -13.46
C GLU A 187 10.40 4.48 -14.00
N LYS A 188 10.51 4.99 -15.25
CA LYS A 188 11.81 5.35 -15.86
C LYS A 188 12.44 6.61 -15.24
N LYS A 189 11.63 7.50 -14.65
CA LYS A 189 12.02 8.78 -14.01
C LYS A 189 12.11 8.73 -12.50
N LYS A 190 11.86 7.58 -11.85
CA LYS A 190 12.42 7.39 -10.52
C LYS A 190 13.89 7.77 -10.67
N PRO A 191 14.43 8.72 -9.90
CA PRO A 191 15.83 8.68 -9.65
C PRO A 191 16.05 7.25 -9.17
N LEU A 192 16.75 6.46 -9.97
CA LEU A 192 17.67 5.53 -9.35
C LEU A 192 18.54 6.47 -8.51
N ILE A 193 18.15 6.74 -7.25
CA ILE A 193 19.16 6.66 -6.21
C ILE A 193 19.72 5.29 -6.49
N ALA A 194 20.89 5.27 -7.09
CA ALA A 194 21.52 4.04 -7.49
C ALA A 194 21.39 3.10 -6.29
N ARG A 195 21.10 1.83 -6.57
CA ARG A 195 21.23 0.72 -5.62
C ARG A 195 22.66 0.63 -5.01
N ASP A 196 23.52 1.60 -5.29
CA ASP A 196 24.81 1.87 -4.69
C ASP A 196 24.71 2.55 -3.32
N ASN A 197 23.64 3.28 -2.97
CA ASN A 197 23.50 3.78 -1.60
C ASN A 197 22.78 2.78 -0.69
N ARG A 198 23.59 1.98 0.01
CA ARG A 198 23.14 0.95 0.96
C ARG A 198 22.66 1.53 2.30
N THR A 199 22.68 2.84 2.49
CA THR A 199 22.21 3.44 3.75
C THR A 199 20.70 3.32 3.90
N VAL A 200 20.28 2.79 5.06
CA VAL A 200 18.88 2.78 5.51
C VAL A 200 18.73 3.59 6.78
N VAL A 201 17.79 4.53 6.80
CA VAL A 201 17.42 5.27 8.00
C VAL A 201 16.29 4.53 8.71
N LEU A 202 16.59 3.93 9.85
CA LEU A 202 15.62 3.21 10.68
C LEU A 202 15.07 4.14 11.76
N ALA A 203 13.76 4.38 11.73
CA ALA A 203 13.01 4.95 12.85
C ALA A 203 13.11 4.00 14.05
N PHE A 204 13.94 4.36 15.04
CA PHE A 204 14.39 3.45 16.09
C PHE A 204 13.87 3.91 17.45
N SER A 205 13.28 2.98 18.22
CA SER A 205 12.81 3.23 19.58
C SER A 205 13.56 2.41 20.64
N GLY A 206 14.46 1.53 20.22
CA GLY A 206 15.10 0.56 21.11
C GLY A 206 14.21 -0.62 21.50
N GLY A 207 12.94 -0.66 21.09
CA GLY A 207 12.05 -1.80 21.36
C GLY A 207 12.42 -3.07 20.58
N LEU A 208 11.75 -4.18 20.89
CA LEU A 208 11.91 -5.47 20.22
C LEU A 208 11.82 -5.33 18.70
N ASP A 209 10.70 -4.77 18.22
CA ASP A 209 10.37 -4.62 16.80
C ASP A 209 11.48 -3.88 16.03
N THR A 210 11.93 -2.74 16.57
CA THR A 210 12.99 -1.95 15.93
C THR A 210 14.38 -2.59 16.07
N SER A 211 14.59 -3.41 17.10
CA SER A 211 15.83 -4.16 17.28
C SER A 211 15.92 -5.32 16.28
N TYR A 212 14.82 -6.03 16.05
CA TYR A 212 14.69 -6.99 14.96
C TYR A 212 14.99 -6.33 13.62
N CYS A 213 14.35 -5.18 13.32
CA CYS A 213 14.61 -4.44 12.07
C CYS A 213 16.08 -4.07 11.91
N ALA A 214 16.75 -3.60 12.97
CA ALA A 214 18.17 -3.24 12.89
C ALA A 214 19.05 -4.42 12.43
N ILE A 215 18.86 -5.60 13.03
CA ILE A 215 19.62 -6.81 12.67
C ILE A 215 19.23 -7.31 11.28
N TYR A 216 17.93 -7.41 10.99
CA TYR A 216 17.43 -7.91 9.71
C TYR A 216 17.93 -7.07 8.53
N LEU A 217 17.82 -5.74 8.62
CA LEU A 217 18.26 -4.82 7.57
C LEU A 217 19.79 -4.89 7.37
N ALA A 218 20.56 -5.04 8.45
CA ALA A 218 22.01 -5.12 8.37
C ALA A 218 22.50 -6.47 7.83
N GLN A 219 22.01 -7.58 8.38
CA GLN A 219 22.54 -8.93 8.12
C GLN A 219 21.93 -9.57 6.88
N GLU A 220 20.61 -9.47 6.68
CA GLU A 220 19.92 -10.14 5.57
C GLU A 220 19.91 -9.28 4.30
N LEU A 221 19.69 -7.97 4.46
CA LEU A 221 19.66 -7.04 3.33
C LEU A 221 21.00 -6.35 3.05
N GLY A 222 22.00 -6.51 3.94
CA GLY A 222 23.34 -5.95 3.75
C GLY A 222 23.37 -4.42 3.73
N LEU A 223 22.43 -3.77 4.42
CA LEU A 223 22.28 -2.32 4.44
C LEU A 223 23.07 -1.68 5.59
N ASP A 224 23.57 -0.46 5.35
CA ASP A 224 24.22 0.37 6.36
C ASP A 224 23.15 1.07 7.21
N VAL A 225 22.83 0.47 8.36
CA VAL A 225 21.74 0.95 9.22
C VAL A 225 22.15 2.21 9.98
N HIS A 226 21.45 3.32 9.71
CA HIS A 226 21.44 4.53 10.52
C HIS A 226 20.18 4.51 11.39
N SER A 227 20.33 4.23 12.67
CA SER A 227 19.23 4.33 13.63
C SER A 227 18.99 5.79 14.02
N VAL A 228 17.72 6.20 14.00
CA VAL A 228 17.31 7.57 14.33
C VAL A 228 16.21 7.54 15.39
N VAL A 229 16.49 8.20 16.51
CA VAL A 229 15.50 8.56 17.53
C VAL A 229 15.12 10.01 17.31
N VAL A 230 13.83 10.31 17.33
CA VAL A 230 13.36 11.70 17.28
C VAL A 230 12.76 12.05 18.63
N ASP A 231 13.42 12.93 19.35
CA ASP A 231 12.99 13.39 20.66
C ASP A 231 12.02 14.58 20.51
N THR A 232 10.76 14.30 20.77
CA THR A 232 9.68 15.28 20.91
C THR A 232 9.36 15.56 22.39
N GLY A 233 10.34 15.30 23.26
CA GLY A 233 10.41 15.51 24.71
C GLY A 233 9.67 14.43 25.50
N GLY A 234 9.74 13.21 24.97
CA GLY A 234 9.29 11.99 25.61
C GLY A 234 10.38 11.31 26.44
N PHE A 235 11.64 11.62 26.16
CA PHE A 235 12.80 10.90 26.69
C PHE A 235 13.52 11.71 27.76
N SER A 236 14.04 11.03 28.77
CA SER A 236 15.09 11.56 29.63
C SER A 236 16.47 11.35 28.99
N GLU A 237 17.48 12.06 29.49
CA GLU A 237 18.87 11.83 29.04
C GLU A 237 19.34 10.39 29.27
N GLN A 238 18.83 9.73 30.32
CA GLN A 238 19.16 8.34 30.61
C GLN A 238 18.52 7.40 29.58
N ASP A 239 17.25 7.63 29.21
CA ASP A 239 16.56 6.85 28.19
C ASP A 239 17.30 6.91 26.85
N LEU A 240 17.74 8.12 26.44
CA LEU A 240 18.48 8.31 25.19
C LEU A 240 19.82 7.56 25.19
N LYS A 241 20.55 7.59 26.32
CA LYS A 241 21.81 6.84 26.48
C LYS A 241 21.58 5.33 26.37
N GLU A 242 20.54 4.80 27.01
CA GLU A 242 20.21 3.38 26.94
C GLU A 242 19.82 2.94 25.52
N ILE A 243 19.10 3.79 24.79
CA ILE A 243 18.75 3.53 23.39
C ILE A 243 20.01 3.56 22.50
N GLU A 244 20.92 4.50 22.73
CA GLU A 244 22.20 4.59 22.00
C GLU A 244 23.08 3.35 22.26
N GLU A 245 23.21 2.93 23.53
CA GLU A 245 23.93 1.71 23.90
C GLU A 245 23.32 0.48 23.23
N ARG A 246 21.98 0.38 23.20
CA ARG A 246 21.28 -0.70 22.52
C ARG A 246 21.52 -0.69 21.02
N ALA A 247 21.46 0.48 20.39
CA ALA A 247 21.75 0.63 18.96
C ALA A 247 23.18 0.16 18.64
N ARG A 248 24.14 0.51 19.49
CA ARG A 248 25.54 0.05 19.38
C ARG A 248 25.68 -1.47 19.52
N LEU A 249 24.97 -2.08 20.48
CA LEU A 249 24.95 -3.54 20.66
C LEU A 249 24.39 -4.27 19.42
N LEU A 250 23.40 -3.68 18.75
CA LEU A 250 22.81 -4.21 17.53
C LEU A 250 23.69 -4.02 16.28
N GLY A 251 24.85 -3.36 16.41
CA GLY A 251 25.80 -3.19 15.31
C GLY A 251 25.36 -2.19 14.24
N VAL A 252 24.47 -1.24 14.58
CA VAL A 252 24.11 -0.17 13.64
C VAL A 252 25.35 0.66 13.28
N LYS A 253 25.43 1.13 12.03
CA LYS A 253 26.57 1.91 11.55
C LYS A 253 26.63 3.31 12.16
N LYS A 254 25.46 3.89 12.41
CA LYS A 254 25.32 5.21 13.01
C LYS A 254 24.06 5.28 13.86
N HIS A 255 24.16 5.97 14.98
CA HIS A 255 23.02 6.34 15.82
C HIS A 255 22.91 7.86 15.86
N VAL A 256 21.69 8.38 15.73
CA VAL A 256 21.42 9.82 15.78
C VAL A 256 20.17 10.07 16.62
N VAL A 257 20.25 11.05 17.50
CA VAL A 257 19.10 11.63 18.19
C VAL A 257 18.81 12.98 17.56
N LEU A 258 17.59 13.19 17.08
CA LEU A 258 17.11 14.46 16.52
C LEU A 258 16.18 15.12 17.54
N ASP A 259 16.58 16.27 18.07
CA ASP A 259 15.73 17.08 18.95
C ASP A 259 14.74 17.90 18.12
N GLU A 260 13.46 17.56 18.24
CA GLU A 260 12.34 18.24 17.57
C GLU A 260 11.39 18.91 18.58
N GLN A 261 11.76 19.01 19.86
CA GLN A 261 10.88 19.52 20.92
C GLN A 261 10.36 20.93 20.62
N LYS A 262 11.29 21.84 20.32
CA LYS A 262 10.95 23.24 20.03
C LYS A 262 10.14 23.38 18.75
N ALA A 263 10.53 22.67 17.69
CA ALA A 263 9.82 22.69 16.42
C ALA A 263 8.39 22.13 16.56
N PHE A 264 8.23 21.04 17.32
CA PHE A 264 6.93 20.43 17.60
C PHE A 264 6.03 21.39 18.38
N TYR A 265 6.56 22.10 19.38
CA TYR A 265 5.79 23.12 20.08
C TYR A 265 5.38 24.29 19.18
N ASP A 266 6.37 24.92 18.53
CA ASP A 266 6.19 26.15 17.76
C ASP A 266 5.27 25.96 16.54
N ARG A 267 5.34 24.79 15.90
CA ARG A 267 4.66 24.50 14.64
C ARG A 267 3.42 23.61 14.79
N CYS A 268 3.21 22.96 15.94
CA CYS A 268 2.06 22.09 16.15
C CYS A 268 1.29 22.41 17.42
N ILE A 269 1.89 22.17 18.59
CA ILE A 269 1.16 22.20 19.87
C ILE A 269 0.52 23.56 20.11
N LYS A 270 1.25 24.64 19.85
CA LYS A 270 0.74 26.01 19.95
C LYS A 270 -0.56 26.21 19.18
N TYR A 271 -0.66 25.64 17.97
CA TYR A 271 -1.85 25.74 17.13
C TYR A 271 -2.96 24.76 17.52
N LEU A 272 -2.62 23.58 18.05
CA LEU A 272 -3.61 22.67 18.66
C LEU A 272 -4.31 23.35 19.85
N VAL A 273 -3.54 24.09 20.67
CA VAL A 273 -4.07 24.89 21.78
C VAL A 273 -4.93 26.05 21.26
N PHE A 274 -4.42 26.86 20.34
CA PHE A 274 -5.17 28.01 19.80
C PHE A 274 -6.48 27.59 19.12
N GLY A 275 -6.48 26.44 18.46
CA GLY A 275 -7.65 25.89 17.79
C GLY A 275 -8.60 25.10 18.71
N ASN A 276 -8.26 24.91 19.99
CA ASN A 276 -8.99 24.01 20.90
C ASN A 276 -9.24 22.63 20.26
N VAL A 277 -8.23 22.06 19.62
CA VAL A 277 -8.39 20.88 18.76
C VAL A 277 -8.60 19.62 19.61
N LEU A 278 -9.77 19.00 19.45
CA LEU A 278 -10.11 17.73 20.09
C LEU A 278 -10.70 16.77 19.06
N LYS A 279 -10.11 15.59 18.92
CA LYS A 279 -10.73 14.48 18.20
C LYS A 279 -11.91 13.96 19.03
N ASN A 280 -13.08 13.90 18.40
CA ASN A 280 -14.33 13.47 19.02
C ASN A 280 -14.68 14.26 20.29
N ASN A 281 -14.26 15.53 20.38
CA ASN A 281 -14.42 16.36 21.58
C ASN A 281 -13.80 15.79 22.87
N THR A 282 -12.84 14.87 22.76
CA THR A 282 -12.24 14.21 23.93
C THR A 282 -10.72 14.14 23.86
N TYR A 283 -10.15 13.83 22.69
CA TYR A 283 -8.73 13.51 22.58
C TYR A 283 -7.92 14.61 21.90
N PRO A 284 -6.89 15.20 22.56
CA PRO A 284 -6.14 16.35 22.05
C PRO A 284 -5.06 15.99 20.99
N LEU A 285 -5.18 14.84 20.33
CA LEU A 285 -4.25 14.39 19.28
C LEU A 285 -2.78 14.25 19.73
N SER A 286 -2.51 13.89 20.99
CA SER A 286 -1.17 13.78 21.58
C SER A 286 -0.18 12.97 20.74
N VAL A 287 -0.49 11.71 20.41
CA VAL A 287 0.42 10.80 19.69
C VAL A 287 0.36 11.04 18.19
N SER A 288 -0.83 11.31 17.65
CA SER A 288 -1.00 11.41 16.20
C SER A 288 -0.26 12.59 15.60
N SER A 289 -0.18 13.72 16.32
CA SER A 289 0.55 14.91 15.88
C SER A 289 2.05 14.69 15.96
N GLU A 290 2.52 14.09 17.06
CA GLU A 290 3.92 13.73 17.29
C GLU A 290 4.50 12.88 16.16
N ARG A 291 3.79 11.82 15.73
CA ARG A 291 4.25 10.91 14.67
C ARG A 291 4.53 11.61 13.35
N ILE A 292 3.80 12.68 13.03
CA ILE A 292 4.04 13.46 11.81
C ILE A 292 5.37 14.24 11.91
N PHE A 293 5.69 14.77 13.08
CA PHE A 293 6.96 15.48 13.31
C PHE A 293 8.15 14.51 13.32
N GLN A 294 7.98 13.33 13.92
CA GLN A 294 8.98 12.27 13.86
C GLN A 294 9.24 11.83 12.43
N ALA A 295 8.19 11.57 11.65
CA ALA A 295 8.32 11.23 10.24
C ALA A 295 8.99 12.35 9.42
N LEU A 296 8.67 13.62 9.71
CA LEU A 296 9.29 14.76 9.05
C LEU A 296 10.80 14.82 9.31
N ALA A 297 11.22 14.68 10.56
CA ALA A 297 12.63 14.71 10.95
C ALA A 297 13.40 13.53 10.33
N ILE A 298 12.83 12.33 10.37
CA ILE A 298 13.41 11.13 9.75
C ILE A 298 13.55 11.31 8.23
N ALA A 299 12.52 11.81 7.54
CA ALA A 299 12.56 12.05 6.11
C ALA A 299 13.61 13.10 5.72
N ASN A 300 13.73 14.18 6.51
CA ASN A 300 14.75 15.20 6.29
C ASN A 300 16.15 14.62 6.48
N TYR A 301 16.39 13.91 7.58
CA TYR A 301 17.67 13.26 7.83
C TYR A 301 18.03 12.25 6.74
N ALA A 302 17.06 11.46 6.25
CA ALA A 302 17.25 10.53 5.14
C ALA A 302 17.71 11.25 3.87
N ARG A 303 17.13 12.41 3.53
CA ARG A 303 17.59 13.23 2.40
C ARG A 303 18.99 13.80 2.64
N ASP A 304 19.28 14.29 3.84
CA ASP A 304 20.58 14.88 4.18
C ASP A 304 21.73 13.87 4.08
N VAL A 305 21.48 12.61 4.43
CA VAL A 305 22.46 11.51 4.27
C VAL A 305 22.32 10.76 2.94
N ASN A 306 21.46 11.25 2.04
CA ASN A 306 21.16 10.67 0.74
C ASN A 306 20.72 9.19 0.78
N ALA A 307 20.07 8.76 1.86
CA ALA A 307 19.71 7.37 2.10
C ALA A 307 18.84 6.79 0.97
N GLY A 308 19.12 5.54 0.58
CA GLY A 308 18.30 4.83 -0.39
C GLY A 308 16.98 4.31 0.21
N TYR A 309 16.96 4.12 1.54
CA TYR A 309 15.85 3.49 2.25
C TYR A 309 15.50 4.21 3.55
N ILE A 310 14.22 4.18 3.91
CA ILE A 310 13.69 4.50 5.25
C ILE A 310 12.97 3.27 5.78
N ALA A 311 13.18 2.91 7.04
CA ALA A 311 12.53 1.77 7.67
C ALA A 311 11.82 2.15 8.98
N HIS A 312 10.73 1.45 9.32
CA HIS A 312 10.08 1.60 10.61
C HIS A 312 9.55 0.25 11.15
N GLY A 313 9.48 0.13 12.48
CA GLY A 313 9.01 -1.08 13.17
C GLY A 313 7.51 -1.16 13.43
N SER A 314 6.68 -0.24 12.91
CA SER A 314 5.23 -0.27 13.20
C SER A 314 4.54 -1.56 12.71
N THR A 315 3.67 -2.12 13.56
CA THR A 315 2.88 -3.31 13.25
C THR A 315 1.71 -3.02 12.30
N GLY A 316 1.18 -4.08 11.67
CA GLY A 316 0.04 -4.00 10.75
C GLY A 316 -1.32 -3.65 11.40
N ALA A 317 -1.42 -3.65 12.73
CA ALA A 317 -2.68 -3.39 13.45
C ALA A 317 -2.85 -1.91 13.88
N GLY A 318 -1.76 -1.16 13.99
CA GLY A 318 -1.76 0.21 14.50
C GLY A 318 -2.02 1.27 13.43
N ASN A 319 -2.41 2.47 13.88
CA ASN A 319 -2.51 3.65 13.01
C ASN A 319 -1.14 4.22 12.63
N ASP A 320 -0.07 3.89 13.37
CA ASP A 320 1.26 4.46 13.16
C ASP A 320 1.87 4.10 11.81
N GLN A 321 1.66 2.87 11.32
CA GLN A 321 2.10 2.48 9.97
C GLN A 321 1.54 3.43 8.90
N ILE A 322 0.25 3.80 9.01
CA ILE A 322 -0.42 4.63 8.01
C ILE A 322 0.15 6.04 8.07
N ARG A 323 0.42 6.54 9.29
CA ARG A 323 1.00 7.87 9.51
C ARG A 323 2.40 7.96 8.92
N PHE A 324 3.26 6.99 9.20
CA PHE A 324 4.63 6.96 8.68
C PHE A 324 4.65 6.77 7.16
N ASP A 325 3.96 5.75 6.62
CA ASP A 325 3.91 5.50 5.17
C ASP A 325 3.41 6.71 4.39
N MET A 326 2.32 7.33 4.86
CA MET A 326 1.76 8.51 4.22
C MET A 326 2.73 9.69 4.31
N ALA A 327 3.35 9.93 5.46
CA ALA A 327 4.30 11.02 5.62
C ALA A 327 5.54 10.81 4.73
N PHE A 328 6.15 9.63 4.74
CA PHE A 328 7.32 9.32 3.94
C PHE A 328 7.03 9.36 2.44
N SER A 329 5.90 8.83 1.98
CA SER A 329 5.54 8.91 0.56
C SER A 329 5.30 10.32 0.04
N ILE A 330 4.94 11.27 0.92
CA ILE A 330 4.78 12.69 0.58
C ILE A 330 6.11 13.43 0.68
N LEU A 331 6.86 13.18 1.75
CA LEU A 331 8.06 13.95 2.11
C LEU A 331 9.32 13.45 1.42
N ALA A 332 9.45 12.15 1.19
CA ALA A 332 10.60 11.51 0.56
C ALA A 332 10.14 10.47 -0.47
N PRO A 333 9.36 10.87 -1.51
CA PRO A 333 8.82 9.95 -2.52
C PRO A 333 9.89 9.17 -3.30
N GLU A 334 11.12 9.66 -3.31
CA GLU A 334 12.30 9.06 -3.93
C GLU A 334 12.95 7.96 -3.09
N VAL A 335 12.65 7.89 -1.79
CA VAL A 335 13.27 6.94 -0.85
C VAL A 335 12.36 5.73 -0.66
N GLU A 336 12.91 4.53 -0.74
CA GLU A 336 12.12 3.30 -0.60
C GLU A 336 11.80 3.01 0.88
N ILE A 337 10.53 2.71 1.18
CA ILE A 337 10.06 2.45 2.55
C ILE A 337 10.11 0.94 2.80
N LEU A 338 10.78 0.52 3.88
CA LEU A 338 10.87 -0.86 4.33
C LEU A 338 10.09 -1.08 5.63
N THR A 339 9.24 -2.11 5.67
CA THR A 339 8.44 -2.42 6.87
C THR A 339 8.52 -3.88 7.29
N PRO A 340 9.72 -4.38 7.71
CA PRO A 340 9.97 -5.82 7.90
C PRO A 340 8.95 -6.54 8.79
N ILE A 341 8.58 -5.93 9.92
CA ILE A 341 7.62 -6.50 10.89
C ILE A 341 6.27 -6.78 10.23
N ARG A 342 5.77 -5.81 9.46
CA ARG A 342 4.48 -5.91 8.77
C ARG A 342 4.56 -6.86 7.58
N ASP A 343 5.59 -6.71 6.75
CA ASP A 343 5.69 -7.41 5.47
C ASP A 343 5.91 -8.91 5.64
N GLN A 344 6.62 -9.30 6.71
CA GLN A 344 6.83 -10.69 7.09
C GLN A 344 5.75 -11.25 8.03
N ALA A 345 4.84 -10.40 8.52
CA ALA A 345 3.79 -10.76 9.46
C ALA A 345 4.31 -11.52 10.70
N LEU A 346 5.41 -11.04 11.28
CA LEU A 346 6.12 -11.72 12.37
C LEU A 346 5.33 -11.72 13.66
N SER A 347 5.40 -12.83 14.38
CA SER A 347 5.02 -12.90 15.78
C SER A 347 6.19 -12.48 16.68
N ARG A 348 5.85 -11.97 17.87
CA ARG A 348 6.82 -11.56 18.89
C ARG A 348 7.85 -12.66 19.20
N ASN A 349 7.41 -13.92 19.27
CA ASN A 349 8.29 -15.05 19.58
C ASN A 349 9.31 -15.30 18.46
N GLU A 350 8.91 -15.11 17.20
CA GLU A 350 9.82 -15.22 16.06
C GLU A 350 10.87 -14.12 16.10
N GLU A 351 10.49 -12.89 16.47
CA GLU A 351 11.44 -11.78 16.64
C GLU A 351 12.47 -12.06 17.74
N ILE A 352 12.02 -12.51 18.92
CA ILE A 352 12.90 -12.85 20.04
C ILE A 352 13.87 -13.97 19.66
N GLU A 353 13.36 -15.02 19.03
CA GLU A 353 14.16 -16.17 18.61
C GLU A 353 15.16 -15.78 17.52
N TYR A 354 14.77 -14.91 16.59
CA TYR A 354 15.67 -14.36 15.59
C TYR A 354 16.82 -13.57 16.23
N LEU A 355 16.50 -12.68 17.17
CA LEU A 355 17.50 -11.89 17.89
C LEU A 355 18.45 -12.77 18.71
N ARG A 356 17.94 -13.80 19.38
CA ARG A 356 18.76 -14.77 20.12
C ARG A 356 19.75 -15.50 19.21
N ARG A 357 19.32 -15.95 18.02
CA ARG A 357 20.21 -16.60 17.03
C ARG A 357 21.32 -15.68 16.53
N HIS A 358 21.12 -14.37 16.60
CA HIS A 358 22.11 -13.35 16.26
C HIS A 358 22.90 -12.83 17.47
N GLY A 359 22.82 -13.52 18.61
CA GLY A 359 23.59 -13.19 19.82
C GLY A 359 23.05 -12.02 20.65
N ILE A 360 21.81 -11.58 20.39
CA ILE A 360 21.15 -10.52 21.16
C ILE A 360 20.24 -11.17 22.20
N GLU A 361 20.82 -11.49 23.35
CA GLU A 361 20.10 -12.02 24.53
C GLU A 361 19.72 -10.89 25.47
N LEU A 362 18.71 -10.12 25.09
CA LEU A 362 18.08 -9.12 25.94
C LEU A 362 16.80 -9.70 26.56
N ASP A 363 16.48 -9.22 27.76
CA ASP A 363 15.17 -9.49 28.35
C ASP A 363 14.11 -8.64 27.63
N TRP A 364 13.25 -9.33 26.90
CA TRP A 364 12.14 -8.75 26.17
C TRP A 364 10.83 -8.92 26.92
N GLU A 365 10.86 -8.89 28.25
CA GLU A 365 9.67 -8.97 29.09
C GLU A 365 8.53 -8.09 28.54
N GLN A 366 7.33 -8.68 28.51
CA GLN A 366 6.18 -8.01 27.95
C GLN A 366 5.77 -6.88 28.88
N ALA A 367 6.08 -5.65 28.49
CA ALA A 367 5.50 -4.48 29.14
C ALA A 367 3.98 -4.63 29.13
N MET A 368 3.36 -4.64 30.31
CA MET A 368 1.91 -4.79 30.45
C MET A 368 1.15 -3.65 29.77
N TYR A 369 1.81 -2.49 29.64
CA TYR A 369 1.30 -1.32 28.98
C TYR A 369 2.28 -0.82 27.91
N SER A 370 1.74 -0.43 26.77
CA SER A 370 2.39 0.43 25.79
C SER A 370 2.19 1.89 26.20
N ILE A 371 3.30 2.56 26.52
CA ILE A 371 3.31 3.96 26.94
C ILE A 371 3.98 4.79 25.86
N ASN A 372 3.26 5.76 25.32
CA ASN A 372 3.80 6.76 24.39
C ASN A 372 3.78 8.10 25.09
N LYS A 373 4.96 8.58 25.50
CA LYS A 373 5.15 9.83 26.22
C LYS A 373 5.70 10.88 25.28
N GLY A 374 5.13 12.09 25.32
CA GLY A 374 5.67 13.26 24.63
C GLY A 374 5.29 14.53 25.41
N ILE A 375 5.88 15.67 25.03
CA ILE A 375 5.62 16.96 25.72
C ILE A 375 4.15 17.38 25.68
N TRP A 376 3.39 16.91 24.70
CA TRP A 376 1.96 17.23 24.56
C TRP A 376 1.04 16.31 25.37
N GLY A 377 1.49 15.11 25.72
CA GLY A 377 0.70 14.18 26.52
C GLY A 377 1.23 12.75 26.45
N THR A 378 0.72 11.93 27.37
CA THR A 378 1.06 10.51 27.46
C THR A 378 -0.15 9.67 27.12
N SER A 379 0.02 8.73 26.18
CA SER A 379 -0.97 7.69 25.89
C SER A 379 -0.52 6.39 26.52
N VAL A 380 -1.45 5.73 27.22
CA VAL A 380 -1.24 4.41 27.82
C VAL A 380 -2.27 3.46 27.21
N GLY A 381 -1.81 2.30 26.73
CA GLY A 381 -2.66 1.23 26.21
C GLY A 381 -2.15 -0.13 26.67
N GLY A 382 -3.02 -1.14 26.70
CA GLY A 382 -2.72 -2.47 27.27
C GLY A 382 -3.60 -2.81 28.48
N ARG A 383 -3.64 -4.11 28.82
CA ARG A 383 -4.46 -4.71 29.88
C ARG A 383 -5.88 -4.13 30.00
N GLU A 384 -6.18 -3.40 31.07
CA GLU A 384 -7.51 -2.91 31.45
C GLU A 384 -8.05 -1.91 30.43
N THR A 385 -7.17 -1.27 29.65
CA THR A 385 -7.57 -0.33 28.57
C THR A 385 -8.02 -1.03 27.28
N LEU A 386 -7.90 -2.36 27.18
CA LEU A 386 -8.38 -3.12 26.02
C LEU A 386 -9.91 -3.24 26.01
N ASN A 387 -10.54 -3.02 27.16
CA ASN A 387 -11.96 -3.25 27.41
C ASN A 387 -12.59 -1.97 27.97
N SER A 388 -13.89 -1.73 27.71
CA SER A 388 -14.59 -0.56 28.25
C SER A 388 -15.24 -0.78 29.62
N TYR A 389 -15.17 -1.99 30.17
CA TYR A 389 -15.87 -2.38 31.41
C TYR A 389 -14.98 -2.45 32.65
N GLU A 390 -13.67 -2.33 32.46
CA GLU A 390 -12.69 -2.31 33.54
C GLU A 390 -12.32 -0.86 33.86
N TYR A 391 -11.91 -0.60 35.10
CA TYR A 391 -11.43 0.70 35.51
C TYR A 391 -9.92 0.79 35.29
N LEU A 392 -9.40 2.01 35.09
CA LEU A 392 -7.97 2.23 35.18
C LEU A 392 -7.48 1.86 36.59
N PRO A 393 -6.35 1.16 36.73
CA PRO A 393 -5.81 0.71 38.01
C PRO A 393 -5.38 1.85 38.94
#